data_AF-A0A962NLH5-F1
#
_entry.id   AF-A0A962NLH5-F1
#
_cell.length_a   1.000
_cell.length_b   1.000
_cell.length_c   1.000
_cell.angle_alpha   90.00
_cell.angle_beta   90.00
_cell.angle_gamma   90.00
#
_symmetry.space_group_name_H-M   'P 1'
#
loop_
_entity.id
_entity.type
_entity.pdbx_description
1 polymer ?
#
loop_
_entity_poly.entity_id
_entity_poly.type
_entity_poly.pdbx_seq_one_letter_code
_entity_poly.pdbx_strand_id
1 'polypeptide(L)'
;MRVLIVRIFLLLLLAAGAWLWSPLPANQKLRHALADAKTYDAEIIRDEWGVPHIFGVTDADTSYGLGYAQAEDDLETLQSVIAATRGVLARYQGMSAAPTDYLVQLMGIWPQVENNYGKLPAATRAIAEAYAVGVNLYAAEHPDQAWDGLYPVSGKDIIAGFMFKTPFFFGLDGVLIRLLEGRGDRTLALAPTAQQQALHITSEPRPE
;
A
#
# COMPACT_ATOMS: atom_id res chain seq x y z
N MET A 1 -42.41 -35.72 2.16
CA MET A 1 -41.14 -35.90 1.42
C MET A 1 -40.63 -34.61 0.77
N ARG A 2 -41.42 -33.89 -0.07
CA ARG A 2 -41.00 -32.62 -0.71
C ARG A 2 -40.54 -31.54 0.27
N VAL A 3 -41.27 -31.31 1.37
CA VAL A 3 -40.92 -30.28 2.37
C VAL A 3 -39.60 -30.58 3.09
N LEU A 4 -39.30 -31.87 3.32
CA LEU A 4 -38.04 -32.29 3.96
C LEU A 4 -36.84 -32.05 3.04
N ILE A 5 -36.98 -32.39 1.75
CA ILE A 5 -35.93 -32.16 0.74
C ILE A 5 -35.63 -30.66 0.60
N VAL A 6 -36.66 -29.81 0.55
CA VAL A 6 -36.48 -28.34 0.48
C VAL A 6 -35.74 -27.80 1.71
N ARG A 7 -36.07 -28.29 2.91
CA ARG A 7 -35.37 -27.87 4.15
C ARG A 7 -33.90 -28.30 4.17
N ILE A 8 -33.59 -29.52 3.75
CA ILE A 8 -32.21 -30.01 3.66
C ILE A 8 -31.43 -29.17 2.64
N PHE A 9 -32.03 -28.86 1.49
CA PHE A 9 -31.40 -28.02 0.48
C PHE A 9 -31.11 -26.60 0.99
N LEU A 10 -32.05 -25.96 1.71
CA LEU A 10 -31.84 -24.65 2.32
C LEU A 10 -30.74 -24.67 3.39
N LEU A 11 -30.68 -25.73 4.21
CA LEU A 11 -29.61 -25.90 5.20
C LEU A 11 -28.24 -26.09 4.54
N LEU A 12 -28.17 -26.83 3.42
CA LEU A 12 -26.94 -26.98 2.65
C LEU A 12 -26.50 -25.67 1.99
N LEU A 13 -27.44 -24.86 1.48
CA LEU A 13 -27.15 -23.54 0.96
C LEU A 13 -26.65 -22.58 2.05
N LEU A 14 -27.24 -22.60 3.24
CA LEU A 14 -26.78 -21.81 4.38
C LEU A 14 -25.40 -22.27 4.87
N ALA A 15 -25.17 -23.58 4.94
CA ALA A 15 -23.88 -24.15 5.32
C ALA A 15 -22.80 -23.81 4.28
N ALA A 16 -23.12 -23.90 2.97
CA ALA A 16 -22.23 -23.46 1.91
C ALA A 16 -21.95 -21.96 2.00
N GLY A 17 -22.98 -21.13 2.19
CA GLY A 17 -22.82 -19.69 2.36
C GLY A 17 -21.91 -19.34 3.54
N ALA A 18 -22.10 -19.99 4.68
CA ALA A 18 -21.25 -19.82 5.86
C ALA A 18 -19.82 -20.35 5.64
N TRP A 19 -19.65 -21.42 4.85
CA TRP A 19 -18.34 -21.99 4.54
C TRP A 19 -17.55 -21.15 3.54
N LEU A 20 -18.23 -20.52 2.58
CA LEU A 20 -17.63 -19.55 1.64
C LEU A 20 -17.42 -18.17 2.28
N TRP A 21 -18.07 -17.88 3.41
CA TRP A 21 -17.86 -16.66 4.17
C TRP A 21 -16.49 -16.69 4.86
N SER A 22 -15.50 -16.04 4.24
CA SER A 22 -14.15 -15.87 4.79
C SER A 22 -13.96 -14.41 5.22
N PRO A 23 -14.42 -14.01 6.43
CA PRO A 23 -14.25 -12.65 6.90
C PRO A 23 -12.75 -12.39 7.14
N LEU A 24 -12.36 -11.13 7.00
CA LEU A 24 -11.01 -10.72 7.33
C LEU A 24 -10.78 -10.88 8.84
N PRO A 25 -9.56 -11.26 9.25
CA PRO A 25 -9.25 -11.41 10.67
C PRO A 25 -9.26 -10.04 11.35
N ALA A 26 -9.74 -9.96 12.60
CA ALA A 26 -9.67 -8.71 13.36
C ALA A 26 -8.22 -8.24 13.59
N ASN A 27 -8.03 -6.93 13.76
CA ASN A 27 -6.74 -6.30 14.06
C ASN A 27 -6.26 -6.57 15.51
N GLN A 28 -6.03 -7.83 15.88
CA GLN A 28 -5.78 -8.25 17.27
C GLN A 28 -4.53 -7.59 17.89
N LYS A 29 -3.52 -7.28 17.07
CA LYS A 29 -2.25 -6.69 17.52
C LYS A 29 -2.29 -5.16 17.64
N LEU A 30 -3.38 -4.52 17.23
CA LEU A 30 -3.49 -3.06 17.26
C LEU A 30 -3.40 -2.49 18.68
N ARG A 31 -3.82 -3.26 19.68
CA ARG A 31 -3.67 -2.90 21.10
C ARG A 31 -2.22 -2.76 21.55
N HIS A 32 -1.27 -3.44 20.88
CA HIS A 32 0.16 -3.25 21.16
C HIS A 32 0.68 -1.92 20.63
N ALA A 33 0.10 -1.40 19.54
CA ALA A 33 0.47 -0.09 19.01
C ALA A 33 0.19 1.06 20.00
N LEU A 34 -0.80 0.91 20.90
CA LEU A 34 -1.04 1.83 22.01
C LEU A 34 0.10 1.89 23.02
N ALA A 35 0.89 0.81 23.15
CA ALA A 35 2.07 0.80 24.01
C ALA A 35 3.25 1.49 23.33
N ASP A 36 3.45 1.23 22.04
CA ASP A 36 4.52 1.85 21.23
C ASP A 36 4.29 3.37 21.09
N ALA A 37 3.05 3.81 20.96
CA ALA A 37 2.68 5.23 20.92
C ALA A 37 3.16 6.02 22.14
N LYS A 38 3.30 5.39 23.32
CA LYS A 38 3.80 6.05 24.54
C LYS A 38 5.28 6.42 24.49
N THR A 39 6.00 5.97 23.46
CA THR A 39 7.42 6.27 23.26
C THR A 39 7.65 7.55 22.46
N TYR A 40 6.60 8.13 21.88
CA TYR A 40 6.64 9.36 21.08
C TYR A 40 5.79 10.45 21.72
N ASP A 41 6.17 11.71 21.51
CA ASP A 41 5.44 12.87 22.03
C ASP A 41 5.35 13.99 20.99
N ALA A 42 4.15 14.25 20.50
CA ALA A 42 3.89 15.26 19.48
C ALA A 42 2.62 16.06 19.79
N GLU A 43 2.70 17.37 19.61
CA GLU A 43 1.57 18.30 19.70
C GLU A 43 1.08 18.64 18.29
N ILE A 44 -0.23 18.48 18.06
CA ILE A 44 -0.88 18.80 16.79
C ILE A 44 -1.84 19.96 17.03
N ILE A 45 -1.57 21.11 16.43
CA ILE A 45 -2.44 22.28 16.47
C ILE A 45 -3.04 22.47 15.09
N ARG A 46 -4.36 22.38 14.95
CA ARG A 46 -5.05 22.63 13.67
C ARG A 46 -5.54 24.07 13.59
N ASP A 47 -5.40 24.66 12.41
CA ASP A 47 -5.99 25.97 12.12
C ASP A 47 -7.49 25.86 11.77
N GLU A 48 -8.12 26.98 11.40
CA GLU A 48 -9.55 27.03 11.04
C GLU A 48 -9.91 26.24 9.76
N TRP A 49 -8.92 25.90 8.93
CA TRP A 49 -9.06 25.11 7.71
C TRP A 49 -8.74 23.63 7.94
N GLY A 50 -8.41 23.26 9.19
CA GLY A 50 -8.00 21.93 9.57
C GLY A 50 -6.55 21.61 9.19
N VAL A 51 -5.72 22.58 8.78
CA VAL A 51 -4.31 22.30 8.45
C VAL A 51 -3.53 21.98 9.74
N PRO A 52 -2.88 20.80 9.83
CA PRO A 52 -2.16 20.41 11.03
C PRO A 52 -0.77 21.06 11.11
N HIS A 53 -0.51 21.79 12.20
CA HIS A 53 0.82 22.23 12.62
C HIS A 53 1.34 21.26 13.68
N ILE A 54 2.39 20.51 13.34
CA ILE A 54 2.87 19.38 14.15
C ILE A 54 4.21 19.73 14.77
N PHE A 55 4.30 19.59 16.10
CA PHE A 55 5.49 19.90 16.88
C PHE A 55 5.94 18.64 17.64
N GLY A 56 7.15 18.17 17.37
CA GLY A 56 7.81 17.11 18.13
C GLY A 56 9.22 17.53 18.56
N VAL A 57 9.74 16.91 19.62
CA VAL A 57 11.12 17.19 20.10
C VAL A 57 12.16 16.65 19.12
N THR A 58 11.86 15.53 18.47
CA THR A 58 12.69 14.91 17.44
C THR A 58 11.95 14.81 16.09
N ASP A 59 12.70 14.55 15.02
CA ASP A 59 12.12 14.25 13.70
C ASP A 59 11.19 13.02 13.76
N ALA A 60 11.50 12.04 14.61
CA ALA A 60 10.67 10.86 14.80
C ALA A 60 9.34 11.22 15.48
N ASP A 61 9.37 12.05 16.53
CA ASP A 61 8.17 12.55 17.19
C ASP A 61 7.27 13.33 16.22
N THR A 62 7.86 14.23 15.44
CA THR A 62 7.13 15.02 14.43
C THR A 62 6.52 14.10 13.37
N SER A 63 7.26 13.07 12.92
CA SER A 63 6.78 12.07 11.97
C SER A 63 5.63 11.22 12.54
N TYR A 64 5.68 10.90 13.83
CA TYR A 64 4.59 10.23 14.55
C TYR A 64 3.31 11.09 14.53
N GLY A 65 3.41 12.38 14.88
CA GLY A 65 2.28 13.30 14.79
C GLY A 65 1.75 13.45 13.36
N LEU A 66 2.62 13.42 12.36
CA LEU A 66 2.25 13.45 10.94
C LEU A 66 1.46 12.22 10.51
N GLY A 67 1.90 11.03 10.92
CA GLY A 67 1.16 9.79 10.66
C GLY A 67 -0.23 9.81 11.27
N TYR A 68 -0.35 10.31 12.50
CA TYR A 68 -1.65 10.47 13.17
C TYR A 68 -2.55 11.48 12.45
N ALA A 69 -2.06 12.69 12.17
CA ALA A 69 -2.85 13.74 11.51
C ALA A 69 -3.33 13.32 10.11
N GLN A 70 -2.48 12.64 9.34
CA GLN A 70 -2.87 12.15 8.02
C GLN A 70 -3.91 11.04 8.09
N ALA A 71 -3.81 10.15 9.08
CA ALA A 71 -4.81 9.12 9.33
C ALA A 71 -6.16 9.74 9.75
N GLU A 72 -6.13 10.81 10.54
CA GLU A 72 -7.31 11.60 10.90
C GLU A 72 -8.02 12.21 9.69
N ASP A 73 -7.25 12.72 8.73
CA ASP A 73 -7.81 13.38 7.54
C ASP A 73 -8.39 12.41 6.51
N ASP A 74 -7.70 11.32 6.22
CA ASP A 74 -8.09 10.39 5.14
C ASP A 74 -7.55 8.97 5.36
N LEU A 75 -8.05 8.31 6.42
CA LEU A 75 -7.70 6.93 6.73
C LEU A 75 -7.99 5.98 5.57
N GLU A 76 -9.12 6.18 4.85
CA GLU A 76 -9.58 5.29 3.79
C GLU A 76 -8.60 5.25 2.60
N THR A 77 -8.14 6.42 2.14
CA THR A 77 -7.10 6.47 1.11
C THR A 77 -5.79 5.92 1.63
N LEU A 78 -5.40 6.26 2.86
CA LEU A 78 -4.15 5.78 3.45
C LEU A 78 -4.10 4.25 3.56
N GLN A 79 -5.17 3.63 4.05
CA GLN A 79 -5.26 2.17 4.19
C GLN A 79 -5.36 1.45 2.84
N SER A 80 -6.02 2.08 1.85
CA SER A 80 -5.99 1.62 0.46
C SER A 80 -4.56 1.61 -0.11
N VAL A 81 -3.77 2.66 0.15
CA VAL A 81 -2.37 2.72 -0.27
C VAL A 81 -1.53 1.66 0.44
N ILE A 82 -1.70 1.45 1.75
CA ILE A 82 -0.99 0.41 2.50
C ILE A 82 -1.32 -0.98 1.95
N ALA A 83 -2.60 -1.28 1.71
CA ALA A 83 -3.03 -2.55 1.15
C ALA A 83 -2.48 -2.77 -0.27
N ALA A 84 -2.47 -1.72 -1.10
CA ALA A 84 -1.83 -1.75 -2.41
C ALA A 84 -0.34 -2.07 -2.30
N THR A 85 0.38 -1.39 -1.42
CA THR A 85 1.82 -1.62 -1.19
C THR A 85 2.13 -3.03 -0.67
N ARG A 86 1.23 -3.61 0.12
CA ARG A 86 1.32 -5.02 0.56
C ARG A 86 0.94 -6.04 -0.52
N GLY A 87 0.37 -5.59 -1.63
CA GLY A 87 -0.15 -6.46 -2.69
C GLY A 87 -1.33 -7.30 -2.22
N VAL A 88 -2.22 -6.71 -1.42
CA VAL A 88 -3.44 -7.35 -0.89
C VAL A 88 -4.69 -6.48 -1.05
N LEU A 89 -4.64 -5.46 -1.92
CA LEU A 89 -5.74 -4.52 -2.15
C LEU A 89 -6.99 -5.23 -2.66
N ALA A 90 -6.85 -6.31 -3.45
CA ALA A 90 -7.97 -7.08 -3.97
C ALA A 90 -8.80 -7.77 -2.87
N ARG A 91 -8.25 -7.93 -1.66
CA ARG A 91 -9.02 -8.43 -0.50
C ARG A 91 -10.09 -7.45 -0.03
N TYR A 92 -9.88 -6.15 -0.25
CA TYR A 92 -10.74 -5.08 0.22
C TYR A 92 -11.58 -4.49 -0.92
N GLN A 93 -10.98 -4.31 -2.09
CA GLN A 93 -11.61 -3.65 -3.25
C GLN A 93 -12.01 -4.62 -4.37
N GLY A 94 -11.84 -5.92 -4.17
CA GLY A 94 -12.26 -6.97 -5.10
C GLY A 94 -11.35 -7.15 -6.31
N MET A 95 -11.85 -7.91 -7.30
CA MET A 95 -11.04 -8.42 -8.41
C MET A 95 -10.39 -7.34 -9.29
N SER A 96 -10.98 -6.15 -9.37
CA SER A 96 -10.42 -5.03 -10.14
C SER A 96 -9.07 -4.54 -9.62
N ALA A 97 -8.75 -4.81 -8.34
CA ALA A 97 -7.46 -4.45 -7.74
C ALA A 97 -6.39 -5.56 -7.89
N ALA A 98 -6.73 -6.74 -8.42
CA ALA A 98 -5.78 -7.84 -8.62
C ALA A 98 -4.56 -7.47 -9.49
N PRO A 99 -4.68 -6.62 -10.54
CA PRO A 99 -3.50 -6.17 -11.29
C PRO A 99 -2.49 -5.42 -10.41
N THR A 100 -2.95 -4.58 -9.48
CA THR A 100 -2.07 -3.87 -8.53
C THR A 100 -1.34 -4.84 -7.62
N ASP A 101 -2.06 -5.83 -7.08
CA ASP A 101 -1.48 -6.87 -6.22
C ASP A 101 -0.42 -7.69 -6.94
N TYR A 102 -0.68 -8.02 -8.22
CA TYR A 102 0.29 -8.69 -9.08
C TYR A 102 1.54 -7.85 -9.32
N LEU A 103 1.39 -6.54 -9.62
CA LEU A 103 2.53 -5.66 -9.89
C LEU A 103 3.50 -5.55 -8.71
N VAL A 104 2.98 -5.49 -7.49
CA VAL A 104 3.82 -5.45 -6.27
C VAL A 104 4.68 -6.70 -6.16
N GLN A 105 4.10 -7.86 -6.46
CA GLN A 105 4.83 -9.13 -6.47
C GLN A 105 5.82 -9.22 -7.63
N LEU A 106 5.42 -8.80 -8.82
CA LEU A 106 6.25 -8.75 -10.02
C LEU A 106 7.50 -7.89 -9.81
N MET A 107 7.35 -6.74 -9.17
CA MET A 107 8.44 -5.83 -8.86
C MET A 107 9.35 -6.33 -7.72
N GLY A 108 8.95 -7.38 -6.99
CA GLY A 108 9.75 -7.97 -5.92
C GLY A 108 10.01 -7.01 -4.75
N ILE A 109 9.06 -6.11 -4.44
CA ILE A 109 9.23 -5.04 -3.45
C ILE A 109 9.60 -5.60 -2.08
N TRP A 110 8.79 -6.53 -1.56
CA TRP A 110 8.94 -7.07 -0.20
C TRP A 110 10.26 -7.81 0.04
N PRO A 111 10.71 -8.73 -0.84
CA PRO A 111 12.05 -9.31 -0.73
C PRO A 111 13.16 -8.27 -0.63
N GLN A 112 13.07 -7.15 -1.36
CA GLN A 112 14.06 -6.08 -1.29
C GLN A 112 14.00 -5.30 0.01
N VAL A 113 12.80 -4.96 0.49
CA VAL A 113 12.60 -4.28 1.77
C VAL A 113 13.14 -5.15 2.91
N GLU A 114 12.75 -6.43 2.99
CA GLU A 114 13.19 -7.34 4.05
C GLU A 114 14.73 -7.47 4.12
N ASN A 115 15.38 -7.59 2.98
CA ASN A 115 16.84 -7.78 2.92
C ASN A 115 17.66 -6.51 3.15
N ASN A 116 17.06 -5.33 3.00
CA ASN A 116 17.79 -4.06 3.00
C ASN A 116 17.30 -3.04 4.04
N TYR A 117 16.15 -3.25 4.70
CA TYR A 117 15.61 -2.30 5.68
C TYR A 117 16.62 -1.98 6.79
N GLY A 118 17.29 -3.00 7.33
CA GLY A 118 18.33 -2.84 8.37
C GLY A 118 19.58 -2.07 7.90
N LYS A 119 19.78 -1.90 6.59
CA LYS A 119 20.90 -1.13 6.01
C LYS A 119 20.57 0.36 5.84
N LEU A 120 19.30 0.75 5.96
CA LEU A 120 18.90 2.16 5.91
C LEU A 120 19.58 2.95 7.05
N PRO A 121 19.80 4.27 6.89
CA PRO A 121 20.22 5.11 8.01
C PRO A 121 19.25 4.97 9.20
N ALA A 122 19.79 4.95 10.42
CA ALA A 122 18.98 4.78 11.63
C ALA A 122 17.89 5.86 11.76
N ALA A 123 18.22 7.11 11.42
CA ALA A 123 17.26 8.23 11.41
C ALA A 123 16.10 8.00 10.42
N THR A 124 16.38 7.49 9.22
CA THR A 124 15.34 7.18 8.21
C THR A 124 14.40 6.10 8.71
N ARG A 125 14.93 5.04 9.34
CA ARG A 125 14.07 4.02 9.95
C ARG A 125 13.23 4.60 11.09
N ALA A 126 13.83 5.40 11.96
CA ALA A 126 13.13 6.01 13.09
C ALA A 126 11.93 6.85 12.63
N ILE A 127 12.10 7.68 11.59
CA ILE A 127 11.01 8.47 11.00
C ILE A 127 9.90 7.57 10.44
N ALA A 128 10.25 6.51 9.70
CA ALA A 128 9.29 5.59 9.08
C ALA A 128 8.52 4.77 10.13
N GLU A 129 9.20 4.25 11.15
CA GLU A 129 8.56 3.51 12.24
C GLU A 129 7.64 4.43 13.05
N ALA A 130 8.09 5.65 13.39
CA ALA A 130 7.29 6.60 14.15
C ALA A 130 6.01 7.01 13.40
N TYR A 131 6.12 7.27 12.09
CA TYR A 131 4.94 7.52 11.24
C TYR A 131 3.94 6.36 11.29
N ALA A 132 4.43 5.12 11.14
CA ALA A 132 3.56 3.94 11.19
C ALA A 132 2.89 3.78 12.57
N VAL A 133 3.57 4.11 13.65
CA VAL A 133 2.99 4.13 15.01
C VAL A 133 1.87 5.17 15.12
N GLY A 134 2.03 6.37 14.54
CA GLY A 134 0.99 7.40 14.53
C GLY A 134 -0.27 6.94 13.79
N VAL A 135 -0.10 6.33 12.61
CA VAL A 135 -1.20 5.74 11.84
C VAL A 135 -1.89 4.61 12.62
N ASN A 136 -1.12 3.75 13.28
CA ASN A 136 -1.67 2.67 14.08
C ASN A 136 -2.42 3.16 15.31
N LEU A 137 -1.98 4.25 15.94
CA LEU A 137 -2.68 4.86 17.07
C LEU A 137 -4.07 5.32 16.64
N TYR A 138 -4.16 6.11 15.57
CA TYR A 138 -5.45 6.58 15.08
C TYR A 138 -6.38 5.40 14.71
N ALA A 139 -5.86 4.39 14.01
CA ALA A 139 -6.63 3.18 13.70
C ALA A 139 -7.07 2.40 14.96
N ALA A 140 -6.30 2.44 16.05
CA ALA A 140 -6.65 1.81 17.32
C ALA A 140 -7.79 2.53 18.04
N GLU A 141 -7.83 3.86 17.94
CA GLU A 141 -8.85 4.73 18.53
C GLU A 141 -10.16 4.72 17.70
N HIS A 142 -10.05 4.45 16.39
CA HIS A 142 -11.16 4.39 15.43
C HIS A 142 -11.28 3.01 14.75
N PRO A 143 -11.50 1.92 15.51
CA PRO A 143 -11.50 0.56 14.98
C PRO A 143 -12.65 0.27 14.00
N ASP A 144 -13.70 1.08 14.00
CA ASP A 144 -14.83 1.01 13.07
C ASP A 144 -14.49 1.55 11.67
N GLN A 145 -13.46 2.38 11.55
CA GLN A 145 -12.96 2.93 10.28
C GLN A 145 -11.79 2.12 9.72
N ALA A 146 -11.04 1.45 10.60
CA ALA A 146 -9.87 0.65 10.23
C ALA A 146 -10.26 -0.66 9.55
N TRP A 147 -9.67 -0.94 8.38
CA TRP A 147 -9.86 -2.22 7.71
C TRP A 147 -9.35 -3.42 8.53
N ASP A 148 -10.20 -4.43 8.68
CA ASP A 148 -9.87 -5.67 9.37
C ASP A 148 -8.71 -6.41 8.68
N GLY A 149 -7.73 -6.84 9.48
CA GLY A 149 -6.61 -7.67 9.02
C GLY A 149 -5.51 -6.90 8.32
N LEU A 150 -5.63 -5.57 8.23
CA LEU A 150 -4.60 -4.70 7.67
C LEU A 150 -3.61 -4.21 8.72
N TYR A 151 -3.98 -4.10 9.99
CA TYR A 151 -3.11 -3.46 10.98
C TYR A 151 -2.42 -4.48 11.91
N PRO A 152 -1.23 -4.18 12.47
CA PRO A 152 -0.51 -2.91 12.40
C PRO A 152 0.26 -2.70 11.09
N VAL A 153 0.46 -1.42 10.78
CA VAL A 153 1.43 -0.89 9.81
C VAL A 153 2.81 -0.82 10.47
N SER A 154 3.86 -0.97 9.68
CA SER A 154 5.27 -0.88 10.13
C SER A 154 6.05 0.13 9.30
N GLY A 155 7.21 0.56 9.77
CA GLY A 155 8.11 1.40 8.98
C GLY A 155 8.54 0.75 7.65
N LYS A 156 8.53 -0.59 7.57
CA LYS A 156 8.75 -1.32 6.30
C LYS A 156 7.65 -1.06 5.28
N ASP A 157 6.39 -0.94 5.71
CA ASP A 157 5.28 -0.60 4.82
C ASP A 157 5.48 0.78 4.20
N ILE A 158 5.97 1.74 4.99
CA ILE A 158 6.26 3.10 4.52
C ILE A 158 7.35 3.06 3.44
N ILE A 159 8.45 2.36 3.69
CA ILE A 159 9.54 2.20 2.71
C ILE A 159 9.08 1.44 1.46
N ALA A 160 8.31 0.36 1.64
CA ALA A 160 7.73 -0.40 0.53
C ALA A 160 6.83 0.51 -0.33
N GLY A 161 6.09 1.42 0.31
CA GLY A 161 5.22 2.40 -0.36
C GLY A 161 6.00 3.29 -1.30
N PHE A 162 7.10 3.88 -0.82
CA PHE A 162 7.99 4.67 -1.66
C PHE A 162 8.61 3.85 -2.79
N MET A 163 9.08 2.62 -2.51
CA MET A 163 9.65 1.76 -3.54
C MET A 163 8.65 1.39 -4.64
N PHE A 164 7.40 1.12 -4.26
CA PHE A 164 6.35 0.76 -5.20
C PHE A 164 5.84 1.96 -6.00
N LYS A 165 5.53 3.08 -5.34
CA LYS A 165 4.85 4.23 -5.97
C LYS A 165 5.78 5.12 -6.79
N THR A 166 7.02 5.29 -6.35
CA THR A 166 7.97 6.24 -6.99
C THR A 166 8.17 6.01 -8.49
N PRO A 167 8.34 4.76 -8.99
CA PRO A 167 8.48 4.50 -10.43
C PRO A 167 7.31 4.99 -11.29
N PHE A 168 6.09 5.08 -10.74
CA PHE A 168 4.91 5.56 -11.47
C PHE A 168 4.96 7.06 -11.73
N PHE A 169 5.66 7.85 -10.90
CA PHE A 169 5.92 9.26 -11.19
C PHE A 169 6.87 9.47 -12.39
N PHE A 170 7.56 8.41 -12.82
CA PHE A 170 8.46 8.40 -13.96
C PHE A 170 7.89 7.63 -15.17
N GLY A 171 6.61 7.27 -15.16
CA GLY A 171 5.91 6.67 -16.30
C GLY A 171 6.08 5.15 -16.45
N LEU A 172 6.37 4.43 -15.36
CA LEU A 172 6.46 2.96 -15.37
C LEU A 172 5.17 2.30 -15.89
N ASP A 173 4.01 2.83 -15.53
CA ASP A 173 2.69 2.42 -16.02
C ASP A 173 2.62 2.37 -17.55
N GLY A 174 3.04 3.44 -18.23
CA GLY A 174 3.04 3.49 -19.68
C GLY A 174 4.00 2.47 -20.31
N VAL A 175 5.10 2.15 -19.63
CA VAL A 175 6.01 1.07 -20.08
C VAL A 175 5.36 -0.30 -19.93
N LEU A 176 4.76 -0.58 -18.76
CA LEU A 176 4.11 -1.86 -18.48
C LEU A 176 2.94 -2.12 -19.43
N ILE A 177 2.08 -1.13 -19.66
CA ILE A 177 0.95 -1.24 -20.59
C ILE A 177 1.44 -1.61 -21.99
N ARG A 178 2.46 -0.92 -22.51
CA ARG A 178 3.02 -1.24 -23.85
C ARG A 178 3.60 -2.64 -23.93
N LEU A 179 4.29 -3.11 -22.88
CA LEU A 179 4.82 -4.47 -22.84
C LEU A 179 3.70 -5.51 -22.86
N LEU A 180 2.64 -5.30 -22.06
CA LEU A 180 1.49 -6.19 -21.99
C LEU A 180 0.66 -6.21 -23.29
N GLU A 181 0.59 -5.08 -23.99
CA GLU A 181 -0.06 -4.97 -25.31
C GLU A 181 0.78 -5.57 -26.45
N GLY A 182 1.97 -6.10 -26.18
CA GLY A 182 2.88 -6.62 -27.20
C GLY A 182 3.51 -5.53 -28.08
N ARG A 183 3.44 -4.27 -27.66
CA ARG A 183 4.02 -3.10 -28.36
C ARG A 183 5.43 -2.77 -27.84
N GLY A 184 6.18 -3.81 -27.46
CA GLY A 184 7.50 -3.70 -26.81
C GLY A 184 8.66 -3.38 -27.75
N ASP A 185 8.48 -3.51 -29.07
CA ASP A 185 9.55 -3.27 -30.04
C ASP A 185 9.79 -1.77 -30.24
N ARG A 186 10.66 -1.22 -29.40
CA ARG A 186 11.43 -0.03 -29.75
C ARG A 186 12.86 -0.46 -30.09
N THR A 187 13.21 -0.39 -31.36
CA THR A 187 14.60 -0.46 -31.80
C THR A 187 15.34 0.78 -31.31
N LEU A 188 15.99 0.69 -30.14
CA LEU A 188 16.72 1.81 -29.52
C LEU A 188 18.09 2.06 -30.18
N ALA A 189 18.70 1.03 -30.77
CA ALA A 189 19.94 1.12 -31.54
C ALA A 189 20.06 -0.03 -32.53
N LEU A 190 20.53 0.26 -33.74
CA LEU A 190 20.94 -0.74 -34.74
C LEU A 190 22.43 -1.04 -34.57
N ALA A 191 22.84 -2.30 -34.75
CA ALA A 191 24.26 -2.67 -34.75
C ALA A 191 24.98 -1.99 -35.93
N PRO A 192 26.21 -1.47 -35.74
CA PRO A 192 26.94 -0.84 -36.83
C PRO A 192 27.33 -1.90 -37.86
N THR A 193 26.74 -1.83 -39.04
CA THR A 193 27.19 -2.59 -40.22
C THR A 193 27.96 -1.66 -41.14
N ALA A 194 28.71 -2.23 -42.10
CA ALA A 194 29.59 -1.47 -43.00
C ALA A 194 28.88 -0.35 -43.81
N GLN A 195 27.54 -0.29 -43.79
CA GLN A 195 26.72 0.70 -44.50
C GLN A 195 25.79 1.53 -43.59
N GLN A 196 25.82 1.36 -42.26
CA GLN A 196 24.94 2.12 -41.35
C GLN A 196 25.73 2.65 -40.14
N GLN A 197 25.97 3.97 -40.15
CA GLN A 197 26.33 4.75 -38.97
C GLN A 197 25.13 5.64 -38.62
N ALA A 198 24.18 5.18 -37.79
CA ALA A 198 23.19 6.10 -37.19
C ALA A 198 22.36 5.51 -36.05
N LEU A 199 22.04 6.41 -35.11
CA LEU A 199 20.93 6.33 -34.16
C LEU A 199 19.59 6.41 -34.91
N HIS A 200 18.62 5.53 -34.59
CA HIS A 200 17.27 5.56 -35.16
C HIS A 200 16.34 6.35 -34.22
N ILE A 201 15.88 7.53 -34.66
CA ILE A 201 14.86 8.35 -33.98
C ILE A 201 13.56 8.22 -34.78
N THR A 202 12.49 7.70 -34.18
CA THR A 202 11.18 7.46 -34.84
C THR A 202 10.18 8.58 -34.54
N SER A 203 9.19 8.73 -35.43
CA SER A 203 8.23 9.83 -35.58
C SER A 203 6.87 9.66 -34.91
N GLU A 204 6.68 8.68 -34.02
CA GLU A 204 5.37 8.55 -33.35
C GLU A 204 5.14 9.72 -32.35
N PRO A 205 3.98 10.41 -32.40
CA PRO A 205 3.71 11.51 -31.50
C PRO A 205 3.57 11.01 -30.07
N ARG A 206 4.00 11.85 -29.12
CA ARG A 206 3.81 11.63 -27.69
C ARG A 206 2.29 11.64 -27.42
N PRO A 207 1.69 10.56 -26.90
CA PRO A 207 0.30 10.63 -26.47
C PRO A 207 0.21 11.65 -25.32
N GLU A 208 -0.78 12.53 -25.40
CA GLU A 208 -1.11 13.55 -24.40
C GLU A 208 -1.46 12.94 -23.05
#